data_AF-A0A919IZB7-F1
#
_entry.id   AF-A0A919IZB7-F1
#
_cell.length_a   1.000
_cell.length_b   1.000
_cell.length_c   1.000
_cell.angle_alpha   90.00
_cell.angle_beta   90.00
_cell.angle_gamma   90.00
#
_symmetry.space_group_name_H-M   'P 1'
#
loop_
_entity.id
_entity.type
_entity.pdbx_description
1 polymer ?
#
loop_
_entity_poly.entity_id
_entity_poly.type
_entity_poly.pdbx_seq_one_letter_code
_entity_poly.pdbx_strand_id
1 'polypeptide(L)'
;MDIVSVFSRPALRWLVPSAAAVVVIGGGAVAGTLVASADSSLPERSAAQLLVDVQSAKVDGLSGTVVESADLGLGAFANLTQGKGDLSSLLGGSNTARVWYAGETKARVALLGTQGETDVIRNGSDVYLWKSTEKTAAHFKIPAGADAKHRELGAASTLTPQQAADEALAAINPTTAVSTTGAAKVAGRDAYELVLSPKDAGSLIGQVRLAIDAEKHIPLRVDVYAKNATKPAVRVAFQQISFAVPDDQQFVFKAPAGTKVQESTAGEVKKGLADHQKAAAEKQERAKADASKSGAPKMIGTGWTTIVSAKLPKTDAADSQAKQLSGLTGMLPEVSGAWGKGHLFAGTLFSVLVTDDGRVFAGAVTPEKLYQAAA
;
A
#
# COMPACT_ATOMS: atom_id res chain seq x y z
N MET A 1 14.79 -5.00 4.83
CA MET A 1 14.53 -4.03 3.74
C MET A 1 15.32 -2.78 4.04
N ASP A 2 16.33 -2.42 3.23
CA ASP A 2 17.14 -1.23 3.45
C ASP A 2 16.34 0.07 3.22
N ILE A 3 16.34 0.95 4.23
CA ILE A 3 15.79 2.31 4.13
C ILE A 3 16.50 3.09 3.01
N VAL A 4 17.81 2.88 2.83
CA VAL A 4 18.59 3.43 1.70
C VAL A 4 18.12 2.89 0.33
N SER A 5 17.59 1.67 0.27
CA SER A 5 17.06 1.09 -0.98
C SER A 5 15.68 1.66 -1.36
N VAL A 6 14.96 2.31 -0.44
CA VAL A 6 13.63 2.89 -0.72
C VAL A 6 13.72 4.00 -1.76
N PHE A 7 14.73 4.86 -1.65
CA PHE A 7 14.87 6.07 -2.48
C PHE A 7 15.66 5.87 -3.78
N SER A 8 16.21 4.67 -4.00
CA SER A 8 17.35 4.49 -4.92
C SER A 8 17.09 3.57 -6.11
N ARG A 9 16.14 2.62 -6.04
CA ARG A 9 15.83 1.73 -7.18
C ARG A 9 14.90 2.44 -8.18
N PRO A 10 15.12 2.36 -9.51
CA PRO A 10 14.15 2.88 -10.49
C PRO A 10 12.78 2.21 -10.37
N ALA A 11 12.74 0.89 -10.10
CA ALA A 11 11.52 0.15 -9.78
C ALA A 11 10.79 0.64 -8.50
N LEU A 12 11.43 1.45 -7.65
CA LEU A 12 10.82 2.05 -6.45
C LEU A 12 10.52 3.55 -6.61
N ARG A 13 10.73 4.16 -7.79
CA ARG A 13 10.02 5.42 -8.14
C ARG A 13 8.51 5.21 -8.13
N TRP A 14 8.09 3.97 -8.38
CA TRP A 14 6.72 3.52 -8.18
C TRP A 14 6.25 3.52 -6.72
N LEU A 15 7.11 3.53 -5.68
CA LEU A 15 6.66 3.32 -4.28
C LEU A 15 5.89 4.47 -3.63
N VAL A 16 5.94 5.70 -4.14
CA VAL A 16 5.09 6.77 -3.58
C VAL A 16 3.60 6.50 -3.91
N PRO A 17 3.26 6.05 -5.14
CA PRO A 17 1.99 5.37 -5.41
C PRO A 17 1.88 3.94 -4.82
N SER A 18 2.96 3.15 -4.83
CA SER A 18 2.90 1.69 -4.61
C SER A 18 3.10 1.24 -3.17
N ALA A 19 3.25 2.17 -2.22
CA ALA A 19 2.92 1.92 -0.82
C ALA A 19 1.44 1.47 -0.68
N ALA A 20 0.57 1.83 -1.63
CA ALA A 20 -0.80 1.33 -1.76
C ALA A 20 -0.98 0.20 -2.80
N ALA A 21 0.10 -0.36 -3.37
CA ALA A 21 0.03 -1.35 -4.46
C ALA A 21 0.86 -2.64 -4.24
N VAL A 22 1.28 -2.90 -3.01
CA VAL A 22 1.93 -4.16 -2.58
C VAL A 22 1.28 -4.52 -1.23
N VAL A 23 0.35 -5.50 -1.11
CA VAL A 23 0.29 -6.83 -1.77
C VAL A 23 -1.15 -7.24 -2.15
N VAL A 24 -1.42 -7.51 -3.44
CA VAL A 24 -2.40 -8.51 -3.95
C VAL A 24 -1.88 -9.02 -5.31
N ILE A 25 -2.01 -10.31 -5.64
CA ILE A 25 -1.62 -10.89 -6.95
C ILE A 25 -2.72 -11.82 -7.50
N GLY A 26 -3.31 -11.44 -8.66
CA GLY A 26 -4.34 -12.10 -9.51
C GLY A 26 -5.81 -11.65 -9.27
N GLY A 27 -6.98 -12.15 -9.77
CA GLY A 27 -7.50 -13.24 -10.68
C GLY A 27 -8.72 -12.84 -11.63
N GLY A 28 -8.65 -12.99 -12.99
CA GLY A 28 -9.33 -12.33 -14.17
C GLY A 28 -9.89 -10.91 -14.00
N ALA A 29 -10.77 -10.26 -14.81
CA ALA A 29 -11.51 -10.45 -16.08
C ALA A 29 -13.03 -10.89 -16.11
N VAL A 30 -14.05 -10.02 -16.28
CA VAL A 30 -14.68 -9.60 -17.58
C VAL A 30 -15.98 -8.77 -17.31
N ALA A 31 -16.25 -7.75 -18.15
CA ALA A 31 -17.45 -6.90 -18.41
C ALA A 31 -18.78 -7.10 -17.64
N GLY A 32 -19.61 -6.07 -17.38
CA GLY A 32 -19.61 -4.62 -17.69
C GLY A 32 -20.66 -3.90 -16.78
N THR A 33 -20.87 -2.58 -16.74
CA THR A 33 -21.03 -1.61 -17.85
C THR A 33 -20.79 -0.14 -17.41
N LEU A 34 -20.43 0.72 -18.38
CA LEU A 34 -20.69 2.18 -18.45
C LEU A 34 -20.28 3.09 -17.26
N VAL A 35 -19.34 4.02 -17.55
CA VAL A 35 -19.24 5.33 -16.90
C VAL A 35 -19.46 6.39 -17.98
N ALA A 36 -20.12 7.50 -17.64
CA ALA A 36 -20.42 8.57 -18.60
C ALA A 36 -19.14 9.23 -19.13
N SER A 37 -19.02 9.32 -20.45
CA SER A 37 -17.92 10.05 -21.11
C SER A 37 -18.08 11.56 -20.91
N ALA A 38 -17.02 12.21 -20.43
CA ALA A 38 -16.66 13.52 -20.96
C ALA A 38 -15.77 13.28 -22.18
N ASP A 39 -15.93 14.06 -23.26
CA ASP A 39 -15.11 13.93 -24.46
C ASP A 39 -13.64 14.15 -24.11
N SER A 40 -12.82 13.10 -24.22
CA SER A 40 -11.38 13.22 -24.02
C SER A 40 -10.72 13.72 -25.30
N SER A 41 -10.02 14.84 -25.20
CA SER A 41 -9.11 15.34 -26.22
C SER A 41 -7.73 14.65 -26.19
N LEU A 42 -7.51 13.70 -25.28
CA LEU A 42 -6.24 12.96 -25.20
C LEU A 42 -6.21 11.82 -26.25
N PRO A 43 -5.13 11.67 -27.02
CA PRO A 43 -4.96 10.53 -27.94
C PRO A 43 -5.01 9.19 -27.20
N GLU A 44 -5.58 8.16 -27.81
CA GLU A 44 -5.66 6.83 -27.19
C GLU A 44 -4.29 6.26 -26.81
N ARG A 45 -4.23 5.61 -25.64
CA ARG A 45 -3.04 4.94 -25.10
C ARG A 45 -3.39 3.53 -24.63
N SER A 46 -2.56 2.56 -25.01
CA SER A 46 -2.68 1.19 -24.50
C SER A 46 -2.14 1.07 -23.06
N ALA A 47 -2.56 0.03 -22.35
CA ALA A 47 -2.05 -0.25 -21.01
C ALA A 47 -0.51 -0.41 -20.98
N ALA A 48 0.06 -1.07 -22.00
CA ALA A 48 1.51 -1.26 -22.12
C ALA A 48 2.24 0.07 -22.34
N GLN A 49 1.69 0.94 -23.19
CA GLN A 49 2.21 2.29 -23.39
C GLN A 49 2.21 3.07 -22.08
N LEU A 50 1.10 3.09 -21.32
CA LEU A 50 1.06 3.78 -20.03
C LEU A 50 2.07 3.24 -19.00
N LEU A 51 2.33 1.93 -18.98
CA LEU A 51 3.38 1.34 -18.13
C LEU A 51 4.79 1.72 -18.59
N VAL A 52 5.04 1.87 -19.90
CA VAL A 52 6.30 2.37 -20.46
C VAL A 52 6.47 3.86 -20.19
N ASP A 53 5.41 4.65 -20.37
CA ASP A 53 5.35 6.08 -20.10
C ASP A 53 5.79 6.35 -18.64
N VAL A 54 5.18 5.67 -17.66
CA VAL A 54 5.55 5.81 -16.23
C VAL A 54 6.97 5.30 -15.93
N GLN A 55 7.43 4.20 -16.54
CA GLN A 55 8.82 3.72 -16.39
C GLN A 55 9.84 4.73 -16.94
N SER A 56 9.50 5.42 -18.03
CA SER A 56 10.36 6.39 -18.70
C SER A 56 10.33 7.79 -18.05
N ALA A 57 9.34 8.04 -17.20
CA ALA A 57 9.03 9.34 -16.63
C ALA A 57 10.22 9.99 -15.90
N LYS A 58 10.48 11.24 -16.25
CA LYS A 58 11.53 12.09 -15.68
C LYS A 58 10.95 13.47 -15.44
N VAL A 59 11.17 13.98 -14.23
CA VAL A 59 10.83 15.34 -13.83
C VAL A 59 12.01 15.91 -13.07
N ASP A 60 12.41 17.13 -13.38
CA ASP A 60 13.55 17.77 -12.72
C ASP A 60 13.21 18.17 -11.28
N GLY A 61 11.92 18.46 -11.03
CA GLY A 61 11.37 18.52 -9.68
C GLY A 61 9.86 18.32 -9.65
N LEU A 62 9.36 18.15 -8.43
CA LEU A 62 7.94 17.98 -8.12
C LEU A 62 7.69 18.49 -6.70
N SER A 63 6.53 19.11 -6.47
CA SER A 63 5.99 19.28 -5.12
C SER A 63 4.47 19.09 -5.12
N GLY A 64 3.90 18.67 -3.99
CA GLY A 64 2.46 18.47 -3.89
C GLY A 64 1.97 17.95 -2.55
N THR A 65 0.65 17.88 -2.44
CA THR A 65 -0.06 17.33 -1.28
C THR A 65 -0.81 16.08 -1.74
N VAL A 66 -0.37 14.92 -1.27
CA VAL A 66 -1.03 13.63 -1.45
C VAL A 66 -1.93 13.38 -0.24
N VAL A 67 -3.16 12.93 -0.47
CA VAL A 67 -4.08 12.51 0.59
C VAL A 67 -4.56 11.09 0.33
N GLU A 68 -4.39 10.26 1.35
CA GLU A 68 -5.05 8.97 1.51
C GLU A 68 -6.39 9.17 2.21
N SER A 69 -7.39 8.37 1.85
CA SER A 69 -8.67 8.25 2.55
C SER A 69 -9.20 6.83 2.41
N ALA A 70 -9.60 6.21 3.52
CA ALA A 70 -10.18 4.86 3.53
C ALA A 70 -11.57 4.86 4.17
N ASP A 71 -12.58 4.40 3.42
CA ASP A 71 -13.91 4.03 3.91
C ASP A 71 -14.13 2.53 3.65
N LEU A 72 -13.68 1.73 4.60
CA LEU A 72 -13.81 0.27 4.58
C LEU A 72 -15.16 -0.21 5.15
N GLY A 73 -16.12 0.70 5.39
CA GLY A 73 -17.43 0.40 5.98
C GLY A 73 -17.44 0.26 7.50
N LEU A 74 -16.36 0.68 8.19
CA LEU A 74 -16.07 0.27 9.57
C LEU A 74 -16.58 1.24 10.65
N GLY A 75 -17.36 2.26 10.28
CA GLY A 75 -17.86 3.27 11.22
C GLY A 75 -18.65 2.70 12.41
N ALA A 76 -19.33 1.57 12.22
CA ALA A 76 -19.99 0.85 13.32
C ALA A 76 -18.99 0.31 14.36
N PHE A 77 -17.86 -0.27 13.92
CA PHE A 77 -16.83 -0.82 14.80
C PHE A 77 -15.96 0.24 15.47
N ALA A 78 -15.76 1.40 14.82
CA ALA A 78 -15.11 2.56 15.44
C ALA A 78 -15.87 3.04 16.70
N ASN A 79 -17.21 3.07 16.63
CA ASN A 79 -18.06 3.43 17.77
C ASN A 79 -18.03 2.37 18.88
N LEU A 80 -18.01 1.07 18.53
CA LEU A 80 -17.96 -0.04 19.50
C LEU A 80 -16.65 -0.08 20.32
N THR A 81 -15.54 0.39 19.76
CA THR A 81 -14.20 0.30 20.38
C THR A 81 -13.82 1.51 21.24
N GLN A 82 -14.65 2.56 21.28
CA GLN A 82 -14.37 3.84 21.96
C GLN A 82 -12.97 4.42 21.66
N GLY A 83 -12.45 4.20 20.45
CA GLY A 83 -11.12 4.67 20.03
C GLY A 83 -9.92 4.04 20.74
N LYS A 84 -10.09 2.98 21.54
CA LYS A 84 -9.01 2.35 22.32
C LYS A 84 -8.19 1.34 21.51
N GLY A 85 -7.40 1.84 20.55
CA GLY A 85 -6.33 1.08 19.92
C GLY A 85 -5.81 1.67 18.60
N ASP A 86 -4.49 1.57 18.38
CA ASP A 86 -3.80 2.10 17.19
C ASP A 86 -4.38 1.61 15.87
N LEU A 87 -4.98 0.42 15.85
CA LEU A 87 -5.63 -0.17 14.69
C LEU A 87 -6.71 0.73 14.08
N SER A 88 -7.37 1.58 14.89
CA SER A 88 -8.35 2.56 14.41
C SER A 88 -7.74 3.61 13.47
N SER A 89 -6.49 4.02 13.70
CA SER A 89 -5.79 5.00 12.85
C SER A 89 -5.44 4.46 11.46
N LEU A 90 -5.32 3.12 11.33
CA LEU A 90 -4.94 2.44 10.09
C LEU A 90 -6.12 1.96 9.25
N LEU A 91 -7.36 2.00 9.77
CA LEU A 91 -8.52 1.30 9.18
C LEU A 91 -9.72 2.20 8.83
N GLY A 92 -9.68 3.49 9.14
CA GLY A 92 -10.77 4.44 8.85
C GLY A 92 -10.32 5.90 8.91
N GLY A 93 -9.07 6.18 8.54
CA GLY A 93 -8.46 7.50 8.59
C GLY A 93 -8.35 8.19 7.23
N SER A 94 -7.91 9.44 7.27
CA SER A 94 -7.34 10.14 6.13
C SER A 94 -5.94 10.64 6.51
N ASN A 95 -4.91 10.16 5.81
CA ASN A 95 -3.53 10.54 6.04
C ASN A 95 -3.10 11.55 4.97
N THR A 96 -2.40 12.62 5.36
CA THR A 96 -1.92 13.63 4.42
C THR A 96 -0.39 13.58 4.35
N ALA A 97 0.17 13.41 3.16
CA ALA A 97 1.61 13.48 2.92
C ALA A 97 1.94 14.66 2.01
N ARG A 98 2.85 15.53 2.45
CA ARG A 98 3.43 16.59 1.60
C ARG A 98 4.73 16.06 1.02
N VAL A 99 4.91 16.22 -0.29
CA VAL A 99 6.07 15.70 -1.03
C VAL A 99 6.80 16.82 -1.77
N TRP A 100 8.13 16.72 -1.79
CA TRP A 100 9.03 17.57 -2.58
C TRP A 100 10.16 16.73 -3.17
N TYR A 101 10.58 17.04 -4.39
CA TYR A 101 11.60 16.32 -5.14
C TYR A 101 12.36 17.29 -6.05
N ALA A 102 13.68 17.19 -6.12
CA ALA A 102 14.56 18.00 -6.97
C ALA A 102 15.74 17.17 -7.48
N GLY A 103 15.51 16.36 -8.52
CA GLY A 103 16.48 15.41 -9.06
C GLY A 103 16.83 14.25 -8.13
N GLU A 104 17.78 13.41 -8.53
CA GLU A 104 18.02 12.09 -7.90
C GLU A 104 18.56 12.14 -6.46
N THR A 105 18.99 13.31 -5.98
CA THR A 105 19.67 13.50 -4.68
C THR A 105 18.91 14.35 -3.65
N LYS A 106 17.79 15.00 -4.01
CA LYS A 106 17.00 15.84 -3.08
C LYS A 106 15.54 15.40 -3.06
N ALA A 107 15.06 15.01 -1.88
CA ALA A 107 13.68 14.59 -1.66
C ALA A 107 13.22 14.91 -0.24
N ARG A 108 11.95 15.24 -0.06
CA ARG A 108 11.31 15.35 1.26
C ARG A 108 9.91 14.75 1.21
N VAL A 109 9.56 13.98 2.23
CA VAL A 109 8.21 13.50 2.49
C VAL A 109 7.87 13.84 3.94
N ALA A 110 6.81 14.63 4.14
CA ALA A 110 6.31 15.01 5.46
C ALA A 110 4.91 14.39 5.64
N LEU A 111 4.82 13.35 6.48
CA LEU A 111 3.57 12.67 6.81
C LEU A 111 2.90 13.40 7.99
N LEU A 112 1.74 13.98 7.73
CA LEU A 112 0.91 14.69 8.70
C LEU A 112 -0.14 13.74 9.29
N GLY A 113 -0.12 13.59 10.62
CA GLY A 113 -1.15 12.92 11.40
C GLY A 113 -1.77 13.87 12.43
N THR A 114 -2.90 13.46 13.02
CA THR A 114 -3.73 14.30 13.92
C THR A 114 -2.99 14.84 15.16
N GLN A 115 -1.87 14.21 15.56
CA GLN A 115 -1.10 14.54 16.77
C GLN A 115 0.42 14.68 16.51
N GLY A 116 0.84 14.74 15.24
CA GLY A 116 2.27 14.74 14.91
C GLY A 116 2.58 14.82 13.43
N GLU A 117 3.86 15.02 13.14
CA GLU A 117 4.45 15.07 11.81
C GLU A 117 5.69 14.18 11.80
N THR A 118 5.88 13.40 10.73
CA THR A 118 7.07 12.59 10.50
C THR A 118 7.69 12.94 9.15
N ASP A 119 8.89 13.50 9.18
CA ASP A 119 9.62 13.95 8.00
C ASP A 119 10.75 12.99 7.66
N VAL A 120 10.83 12.59 6.39
CA VAL A 120 12.04 12.04 5.79
C VAL A 120 12.58 13.07 4.81
N ILE A 121 13.83 13.51 5.01
CA ILE A 121 14.51 14.51 4.16
C ILE A 121 15.83 13.91 3.67
N ARG A 122 16.02 13.82 2.35
CA ARG A 122 17.31 13.53 1.70
C ARG A 122 17.84 14.82 1.07
N ASN A 123 19.11 15.13 1.31
CA ASN A 123 19.83 16.19 0.61
C ASN A 123 21.27 15.73 0.32
N GLY A 124 21.53 15.30 -0.92
CA GLY A 124 22.79 14.68 -1.30
C GLY A 124 22.97 13.30 -0.68
N SER A 125 24.01 13.17 0.15
CA SER A 125 24.28 12.00 0.99
C SER A 125 23.46 11.98 2.28
N ASP A 126 23.01 13.14 2.75
CA ASP A 126 22.58 13.33 4.14
C ASP A 126 21.07 13.08 4.23
N VAL A 127 20.66 12.20 5.16
CA VAL A 127 19.26 11.78 5.33
C VAL A 127 18.83 11.93 6.78
N TYR A 128 17.79 12.72 6.99
CA TYR A 128 17.14 12.92 8.28
C TYR A 128 15.79 12.21 8.32
N LEU A 129 15.52 11.49 9.40
CA LEU A 129 14.18 11.07 9.83
C LEU A 129 13.83 11.83 11.11
N TRP A 130 12.89 12.76 11.05
CA TRP A 130 12.40 13.52 12.19
C TRP A 130 10.98 13.10 12.58
N LYS A 131 10.69 13.10 13.87
CA LYS A 131 9.34 12.88 14.43
C LYS A 131 9.03 13.99 15.42
N SER A 132 7.95 14.74 15.18
CA SER A 132 7.60 15.89 16.01
C SER A 132 7.14 15.50 17.42
N THR A 133 6.36 14.41 17.56
CA THR A 133 5.81 13.92 18.83
C THR A 133 6.91 13.42 19.79
N GLU A 134 7.93 12.73 19.26
CA GLU A 134 9.09 12.27 20.05
C GLU A 134 10.13 13.38 20.27
N LYS A 135 10.08 14.48 19.50
CA LYS A 135 11.15 15.49 19.38
C LYS A 135 12.53 14.86 19.13
N THR A 136 12.57 13.85 18.26
CA THR A 136 13.79 13.15 17.87
C THR A 136 14.05 13.33 16.37
N ALA A 137 15.31 13.46 16.00
CA ALA A 137 15.77 13.26 14.64
C ALA A 137 16.87 12.20 14.62
N ALA A 138 16.78 11.23 13.71
CA ALA A 138 17.91 10.37 13.36
C ALA A 138 18.53 10.92 12.07
N HIS A 139 19.85 11.08 12.05
CA HIS A 139 20.61 11.51 10.89
C HIS A 139 21.57 10.41 10.44
N PHE A 140 21.64 10.14 9.14
CA PHE A 140 22.60 9.20 8.58
C PHE A 140 23.04 9.58 7.17
N LYS A 141 24.22 9.09 6.77
CA LYS A 141 24.80 9.31 5.44
C LYS A 141 24.66 8.09 4.55
N ILE A 142 24.18 8.30 3.32
CA ILE A 142 24.21 7.33 2.24
C ILE A 142 25.68 7.09 1.84
N PRO A 143 26.17 5.83 1.81
CA PRO A 143 27.53 5.54 1.38
C PRO A 143 27.80 5.94 -0.07
N ALA A 144 29.01 6.47 -0.33
CA ALA A 144 29.46 6.75 -1.69
C ALA A 144 29.36 5.50 -2.59
N GLY A 145 28.88 5.68 -3.82
CA GLY A 145 28.66 4.59 -4.78
C GLY A 145 27.39 3.76 -4.56
N ALA A 146 26.55 4.06 -3.55
CA ALA A 146 25.25 3.39 -3.39
C ALA A 146 24.33 3.67 -4.60
N ASP A 147 24.19 4.93 -5.01
CA ASP A 147 23.37 5.34 -6.16
C ASP A 147 23.88 4.70 -7.48
N ALA A 148 25.20 4.55 -7.63
CA ALA A 148 25.82 3.90 -8.80
C ALA A 148 25.42 2.43 -8.92
N LYS A 149 25.52 1.64 -7.83
CA LYS A 149 25.07 0.24 -7.82
C LYS A 149 23.57 0.10 -8.08
N HIS A 150 22.77 1.08 -7.66
CA HIS A 150 21.35 1.11 -7.99
C HIS A 150 21.06 1.47 -9.46
N ARG A 151 21.90 2.30 -10.09
CA ARG A 151 21.87 2.57 -11.53
C ARG A 151 22.21 1.31 -12.34
N GLU A 152 23.25 0.59 -11.94
CA GLU A 152 23.68 -0.68 -12.54
C GLU A 152 22.59 -1.75 -12.43
N LEU A 153 21.98 -1.93 -11.25
CA LEU A 153 20.87 -2.86 -11.05
C LEU A 153 19.62 -2.51 -11.89
N GLY A 154 19.43 -1.24 -12.26
CA GLY A 154 18.41 -0.81 -13.21
C GLY A 154 18.77 -1.11 -14.68
N ALA A 155 20.05 -1.03 -15.03
CA ALA A 155 20.57 -1.32 -16.36
C ALA A 155 20.79 -2.83 -16.62
N ALA A 156 20.82 -3.66 -15.58
CA ALA A 156 21.00 -5.10 -15.66
C ALA A 156 19.75 -5.88 -16.13
N SER A 157 18.63 -5.19 -16.39
CA SER A 157 17.47 -5.79 -17.08
C SER A 157 17.81 -6.00 -18.55
N THR A 158 17.80 -7.26 -19.00
CA THR A 158 17.88 -7.62 -20.42
C THR A 158 16.59 -7.33 -21.19
N LEU A 159 15.47 -7.15 -20.48
CA LEU A 159 14.19 -6.75 -21.06
C LEU A 159 14.15 -5.24 -21.30
N THR A 160 13.66 -4.84 -22.48
CA THR A 160 13.26 -3.45 -22.74
C THR A 160 12.05 -3.05 -21.87
N PRO A 161 11.81 -1.76 -21.59
CA PRO A 161 10.64 -1.32 -20.83
C PRO A 161 9.30 -1.79 -21.42
N GLN A 162 9.23 -1.93 -22.75
CA GLN A 162 8.07 -2.47 -23.46
C GLN A 162 7.86 -3.95 -23.13
N GLN A 163 8.90 -4.78 -23.28
CA GLN A 163 8.82 -6.21 -22.90
C GLN A 163 8.50 -6.39 -21.41
N ALA A 164 9.08 -5.58 -20.53
CA ALA A 164 8.76 -5.61 -19.10
C ALA A 164 7.30 -5.21 -18.80
N ALA A 165 6.73 -4.26 -19.56
CA ALA A 165 5.32 -3.90 -19.47
C ALA A 165 4.41 -5.02 -20.02
N ASP A 166 4.76 -5.61 -21.16
CA ASP A 166 4.01 -6.70 -21.78
C ASP A 166 4.05 -7.98 -20.94
N GLU A 167 5.19 -8.32 -20.33
CA GLU A 167 5.31 -9.43 -19.38
C GLU A 167 4.53 -9.17 -18.08
N ALA A 168 4.56 -7.95 -17.53
CA ALA A 168 3.76 -7.60 -16.36
C ALA A 168 2.26 -7.71 -16.66
N LEU A 169 1.83 -7.24 -17.83
CA LEU A 169 0.44 -7.37 -18.29
C LEU A 169 0.06 -8.82 -18.58
N ALA A 170 0.94 -9.61 -19.20
CA ALA A 170 0.70 -11.03 -19.46
C ALA A 170 0.64 -11.87 -18.17
N ALA A 171 1.50 -11.58 -17.18
CA ALA A 171 1.47 -12.19 -15.86
C ALA A 171 0.14 -11.90 -15.16
N ILE A 172 -0.39 -10.67 -15.30
CA ILE A 172 -1.72 -10.35 -14.75
C ILE A 172 -2.89 -10.74 -15.66
N ASN A 173 -2.76 -11.00 -16.97
CA ASN A 173 -3.90 -11.18 -17.90
C ASN A 173 -4.82 -12.40 -17.62
N PRO A 174 -4.33 -13.61 -17.28
CA PRO A 174 -5.20 -14.68 -16.78
C PRO A 174 -5.96 -14.25 -15.51
N THR A 175 -5.47 -13.17 -14.90
CA THR A 175 -5.70 -12.77 -13.53
C THR A 175 -6.27 -11.32 -13.33
N THR A 176 -6.51 -10.55 -14.40
CA THR A 176 -6.98 -9.14 -14.35
C THR A 176 -7.54 -8.76 -15.72
N ALA A 177 -8.74 -8.17 -15.79
CA ALA A 177 -9.13 -7.40 -16.98
C ALA A 177 -8.44 -6.04 -16.92
N VAL A 178 -7.71 -5.70 -17.98
CA VAL A 178 -6.98 -4.44 -18.09
C VAL A 178 -7.61 -3.60 -19.20
N SER A 179 -7.90 -2.34 -18.92
CA SER A 179 -8.41 -1.38 -19.91
C SER A 179 -7.89 0.03 -19.61
N THR A 180 -7.95 0.92 -20.59
CA THR A 180 -7.52 2.32 -20.47
C THR A 180 -8.63 3.29 -20.85
N THR A 181 -8.63 4.49 -20.26
CA THR A 181 -9.49 5.61 -20.68
C THR A 181 -8.70 6.93 -20.61
N GLY A 182 -9.08 7.94 -21.39
CA GLY A 182 -8.40 9.25 -21.42
C GLY A 182 -9.09 10.38 -20.64
N ALA A 183 -10.12 10.10 -19.85
CA ALA A 183 -11.11 11.11 -19.43
C ALA A 183 -10.97 11.63 -17.98
N ALA A 184 -9.82 11.43 -17.31
CA ALA A 184 -9.64 11.87 -15.93
C ALA A 184 -8.91 13.23 -15.83
N LYS A 185 -9.32 14.05 -14.86
CA LYS A 185 -8.55 15.19 -14.36
C LYS A 185 -8.25 15.00 -12.86
N VAL A 186 -7.01 15.22 -12.45
CA VAL A 186 -6.52 15.06 -11.06
C VAL A 186 -5.61 16.24 -10.71
N ALA A 187 -5.82 16.87 -9.54
CA ALA A 187 -5.10 18.08 -9.13
C ALA A 187 -5.06 19.19 -10.23
N GLY A 188 -6.12 19.29 -11.04
CA GLY A 188 -6.23 20.22 -12.18
C GLY A 188 -5.65 19.72 -13.51
N ARG A 189 -4.88 18.63 -13.51
CA ARG A 189 -4.14 18.11 -14.67
C ARG A 189 -4.81 16.90 -15.32
N ASP A 190 -4.72 16.81 -16.64
CA ASP A 190 -5.37 15.75 -17.43
C ASP A 190 -4.57 14.45 -17.40
N ALA A 191 -5.27 13.32 -17.38
CA ALA A 191 -4.71 12.03 -17.04
C ALA A 191 -5.42 10.88 -17.75
N TYR A 192 -4.63 9.87 -18.13
CA TYR A 192 -5.13 8.57 -18.56
C TYR A 192 -5.45 7.73 -17.32
N GLU A 193 -6.58 7.02 -17.29
CA GLU A 193 -6.81 5.96 -16.30
C GLU A 193 -6.39 4.60 -16.87
N LEU A 194 -5.54 3.88 -16.15
CA LEU A 194 -5.40 2.43 -16.26
C LEU A 194 -6.35 1.77 -15.26
N VAL A 195 -7.24 0.89 -15.74
CA VAL A 195 -8.29 0.23 -14.95
C VAL A 195 -8.06 -1.28 -14.91
N LEU A 196 -8.11 -1.86 -13.70
CA LEU A 196 -7.84 -3.26 -13.39
C LEU A 196 -9.04 -3.90 -12.66
N SER A 197 -9.65 -4.99 -13.18
CA SER A 197 -10.90 -5.59 -12.63
C SER A 197 -10.91 -7.14 -12.54
N PRO A 198 -11.50 -7.77 -11.49
CA PRO A 198 -11.57 -9.24 -11.25
C PRO A 198 -12.37 -10.15 -12.23
N LYS A 199 -12.10 -11.48 -12.26
CA LYS A 199 -12.86 -12.57 -12.95
C LYS A 199 -13.93 -13.08 -12.03
N ASP A 200 -13.42 -13.50 -10.88
CA ASP A 200 -14.18 -14.31 -9.98
C ASP A 200 -15.12 -13.34 -9.30
N ALA A 201 -16.39 -13.44 -9.68
CA ALA A 201 -17.45 -12.59 -9.18
C ALA A 201 -17.62 -12.73 -7.65
N GLY A 202 -16.95 -13.69 -7.00
CA GLY A 202 -16.81 -13.76 -5.56
C GLY A 202 -15.76 -12.83 -4.94
N SER A 203 -15.06 -11.98 -5.71
CA SER A 203 -14.27 -10.88 -5.13
C SER A 203 -15.16 -9.70 -4.72
N LEU A 204 -14.80 -9.06 -3.60
CA LEU A 204 -15.40 -7.80 -3.13
C LEU A 204 -14.76 -6.56 -3.76
N ILE A 205 -13.61 -6.68 -4.42
CA ILE A 205 -13.03 -5.60 -5.23
C ILE A 205 -13.76 -5.59 -6.59
N GLY A 206 -14.16 -4.41 -7.07
CA GLY A 206 -14.76 -4.23 -8.39
C GLY A 206 -13.75 -3.76 -9.44
N GLN A 207 -12.93 -2.77 -9.05
CA GLN A 207 -11.92 -2.18 -9.92
C GLN A 207 -10.86 -1.45 -9.08
N VAL A 208 -9.61 -1.44 -9.57
CA VAL A 208 -8.59 -0.47 -9.18
C VAL A 208 -8.36 0.47 -10.37
N ARG A 209 -8.28 1.77 -10.11
CA ARG A 209 -7.99 2.81 -11.13
C ARG A 209 -6.72 3.57 -10.78
N LEU A 210 -5.78 3.58 -11.70
CA LEU A 210 -4.52 4.32 -11.63
C LEU A 210 -4.57 5.47 -12.64
N ALA A 211 -4.68 6.71 -12.19
CA ALA A 211 -4.62 7.88 -13.06
C ALA A 211 -3.16 8.31 -13.26
N ILE A 212 -2.73 8.48 -14.51
CA ILE A 212 -1.36 8.80 -14.93
C ILE A 212 -1.37 10.10 -15.71
N ASP A 213 -0.51 11.04 -15.32
CA ASP A 213 -0.40 12.37 -15.93
C ASP A 213 -0.13 12.32 -17.44
N ALA A 214 -0.90 13.08 -18.22
CA ALA A 214 -0.83 13.04 -19.68
C ALA A 214 0.45 13.65 -20.29
N GLU A 215 1.18 14.51 -19.56
CA GLU A 215 2.38 15.22 -20.05
C GLU A 215 3.69 14.75 -19.39
N LYS A 216 3.61 14.34 -18.11
CA LYS A 216 4.77 14.00 -17.25
C LYS A 216 4.80 12.53 -16.86
N HIS A 217 3.72 11.79 -17.12
CA HIS A 217 3.60 10.36 -16.91
C HIS A 217 3.87 9.91 -15.46
N ILE A 218 3.64 10.80 -14.50
CA ILE A 218 3.67 10.49 -13.07
C ILE A 218 2.26 10.05 -12.63
N PRO A 219 2.11 8.97 -11.85
CA PRO A 219 0.81 8.59 -11.30
C PRO A 219 0.28 9.65 -10.32
N LEU A 220 -0.96 10.10 -10.55
CA LEU A 220 -1.63 11.17 -9.79
C LEU A 220 -2.66 10.64 -8.78
N ARG A 221 -3.24 9.46 -9.03
CA ARG A 221 -4.26 8.83 -8.18
C ARG A 221 -4.25 7.31 -8.27
N VAL A 222 -4.47 6.65 -7.15
CA VAL A 222 -4.93 5.25 -7.04
C VAL A 222 -6.29 5.24 -6.33
N ASP A 223 -7.31 4.69 -6.96
CA ASP A 223 -8.63 4.46 -6.38
C ASP A 223 -8.95 2.96 -6.38
N VAL A 224 -9.33 2.40 -5.22
CA VAL A 224 -9.85 1.03 -5.08
C VAL A 224 -11.34 1.09 -4.81
N TYR A 225 -12.14 0.53 -5.70
CA TYR A 225 -13.59 0.46 -5.57
C TYR A 225 -14.03 -0.94 -5.15
N ALA A 226 -14.96 -1.01 -4.21
CA ALA A 226 -15.72 -2.23 -3.97
C ALA A 226 -16.58 -2.60 -5.18
N LYS A 227 -16.97 -3.87 -5.26
CA LYS A 227 -17.87 -4.38 -6.30
C LYS A 227 -19.19 -3.60 -6.27
N ASN A 228 -19.62 -3.12 -7.44
CA ASN A 228 -20.80 -2.27 -7.64
C ASN A 228 -20.75 -0.88 -6.97
N ALA A 229 -19.64 -0.47 -6.34
CA ALA A 229 -19.54 0.84 -5.69
C ALA A 229 -19.20 1.98 -6.67
N THR A 230 -19.88 3.11 -6.54
CA THR A 230 -19.63 4.35 -7.32
C THR A 230 -18.65 5.31 -6.65
N LYS A 231 -18.29 5.05 -5.38
CA LYS A 231 -17.24 5.75 -4.63
C LYS A 231 -16.09 4.77 -4.33
N PRO A 232 -14.83 5.22 -4.32
CA PRO A 232 -13.73 4.38 -3.88
C PRO A 232 -13.80 4.12 -2.37
N ALA A 233 -13.47 2.92 -1.96
CA ALA A 233 -13.32 2.51 -0.56
C ALA A 233 -11.91 2.78 -0.02
N VAL A 234 -10.91 2.87 -0.92
CA VAL A 234 -9.60 3.48 -0.64
C VAL A 234 -9.23 4.40 -1.78
N ARG A 235 -8.77 5.60 -1.48
CA ARG A 235 -8.24 6.57 -2.44
C ARG A 235 -6.92 7.13 -1.94
N VAL A 236 -5.91 7.16 -2.79
CA VAL A 236 -4.65 7.90 -2.59
C VAL A 236 -4.47 8.82 -3.79
N ALA A 237 -4.52 10.13 -3.59
CA ALA A 237 -4.50 11.10 -4.69
C ALA A 237 -3.71 12.37 -4.36
N PHE A 238 -3.03 12.94 -5.35
CA PHE A 238 -2.64 14.35 -5.27
C PHE A 238 -3.90 15.23 -5.25
N GLN A 239 -4.05 16.04 -4.20
CA GLN A 239 -5.00 17.16 -4.19
C GLN A 239 -4.43 18.37 -4.95
N GLN A 240 -3.12 18.58 -4.84
CA GLN A 240 -2.36 19.66 -5.48
C GLN A 240 -1.00 19.12 -5.92
N ILE A 241 -0.55 19.50 -7.11
CA ILE A 241 0.75 19.11 -7.67
C ILE A 241 1.35 20.27 -8.49
N SER A 242 2.66 20.44 -8.42
CA SER A 242 3.46 21.34 -9.24
C SER A 242 4.71 20.60 -9.72
N PHE A 243 5.08 20.81 -10.98
CA PHE A 243 6.31 20.30 -11.60
C PHE A 243 7.43 21.34 -11.67
N ALA A 244 7.30 22.46 -10.94
CA ALA A 244 8.41 23.36 -10.68
C ALA A 244 9.42 22.69 -9.74
N VAL A 245 10.72 22.97 -9.94
CA VAL A 245 11.76 22.55 -9.01
C VAL A 245 11.56 23.29 -7.67
N PRO A 246 11.39 22.57 -6.54
CA PRO A 246 11.25 23.20 -5.23
C PRO A 246 12.53 23.94 -4.81
N ASP A 247 12.37 25.01 -4.04
CA ASP A 247 13.48 25.75 -3.45
C ASP A 247 14.35 24.86 -2.54
N ASP A 248 15.66 25.09 -2.58
CA ASP A 248 16.66 24.28 -1.85
C ASP A 248 16.44 24.24 -0.33
N GLN A 249 15.83 25.28 0.26
CA GLN A 249 15.49 25.32 1.68
C GLN A 249 14.48 24.22 2.07
N GLN A 250 13.70 23.67 1.14
CA GLN A 250 12.79 22.55 1.42
C GLN A 250 13.54 21.26 1.81
N PHE A 251 14.81 21.14 1.44
CA PHE A 251 15.65 19.96 1.71
C PHE A 251 16.71 20.22 2.80
N VAL A 252 16.70 21.39 3.44
CA VAL A 252 17.60 21.71 4.56
C VAL A 252 16.88 21.40 5.88
N PHE A 253 17.24 20.30 6.54
CA PHE A 253 16.72 20.02 7.88
C PHE A 253 17.20 21.08 8.88
N LYS A 254 16.26 21.73 9.54
CA LYS A 254 16.50 22.72 10.60
C LYS A 254 15.81 22.19 11.87
N ALA A 255 16.61 21.62 12.78
CA ALA A 255 16.10 20.93 13.96
C ALA A 255 15.17 21.85 14.80
N PRO A 256 13.86 21.52 14.93
CA PRO A 256 12.93 22.36 15.70
C PRO A 256 13.26 22.40 17.18
N ALA A 257 12.86 23.47 17.88
CA ALA A 257 13.26 23.73 19.26
C ALA A 257 13.02 22.54 20.21
N GLY A 258 14.09 22.09 20.88
CA GLY A 258 14.08 20.92 21.75
C GLY A 258 14.20 19.56 21.05
N THR A 259 14.44 19.52 19.73
CA THR A 259 14.69 18.27 19.01
C THR A 259 16.07 17.70 19.33
N LYS A 260 16.12 16.46 19.84
CA LYS A 260 17.36 15.72 20.02
C LYS A 260 17.76 15.04 18.70
N VAL A 261 18.80 15.55 18.05
CA VAL A 261 19.41 14.91 16.88
C VAL A 261 20.32 13.78 17.35
N GLN A 262 20.22 12.63 16.69
CA GLN A 262 21.05 11.44 16.90
C GLN A 262 21.76 11.13 15.59
N GLU A 263 23.07 11.37 15.56
CA GLU A 263 23.93 10.94 14.47
C GLU A 263 24.00 9.40 14.45
N SER A 264 23.97 8.80 13.27
CA SER A 264 24.09 7.36 13.07
C SER A 264 24.91 7.10 11.82
N THR A 265 26.03 6.40 11.95
CA THR A 265 26.84 6.01 10.80
C THR A 265 26.05 5.05 9.89
N ALA A 266 26.43 4.98 8.61
CA ALA A 266 25.89 3.95 7.71
C ALA A 266 26.15 2.51 8.22
N GLY A 267 27.17 2.32 9.07
CA GLY A 267 27.43 1.06 9.78
C GLY A 267 26.40 0.79 10.86
N GLU A 268 26.05 1.78 11.67
CA GLU A 268 25.02 1.67 12.72
C GLU A 268 23.60 1.59 12.15
N VAL A 269 23.29 2.29 11.06
CA VAL A 269 22.01 2.12 10.36
C VAL A 269 21.93 0.72 9.77
N LYS A 270 22.97 0.23 9.09
CA LYS A 270 23.00 -1.16 8.60
C LYS A 270 22.94 -2.19 9.73
N LYS A 271 23.62 -1.94 10.86
CA LYS A 271 23.58 -2.81 12.03
C LYS A 271 22.20 -2.80 12.66
N GLY A 272 21.64 -1.64 13.00
CA GLY A 272 20.28 -1.51 13.56
C GLY A 272 19.22 -2.08 12.62
N LEU A 273 19.41 -1.98 11.31
CA LEU A 273 18.53 -2.60 10.30
C LEU A 273 18.77 -4.12 10.14
N ALA A 274 19.98 -4.61 10.36
CA ALA A 274 20.30 -6.04 10.43
C ALA A 274 19.84 -6.66 11.74
N ASP A 275 19.87 -5.92 12.85
CA ASP A 275 19.36 -6.29 14.16
C ASP A 275 17.83 -6.19 14.18
N HIS A 276 17.21 -5.23 13.48
CA HIS A 276 15.77 -5.26 13.16
C HIS A 276 15.41 -6.42 12.23
N GLN A 277 16.26 -6.79 11.27
CA GLN A 277 16.03 -7.96 10.43
C GLN A 277 16.25 -9.28 11.17
N LYS A 278 17.16 -9.35 12.14
CA LYS A 278 17.29 -10.46 13.10
C LYS A 278 16.09 -10.52 14.03
N ALA A 279 15.72 -9.42 14.68
CA ALA A 279 14.52 -9.37 15.50
C ALA A 279 13.25 -9.70 14.71
N ALA A 280 13.17 -9.31 13.43
CA ALA A 280 12.08 -9.71 12.53
C ALA A 280 12.19 -11.18 12.10
N ALA A 281 13.39 -11.72 11.88
CA ALA A 281 13.62 -13.13 11.56
C ALA A 281 13.35 -14.04 12.76
N GLU A 282 13.79 -13.68 13.96
CA GLU A 282 13.49 -14.31 15.24
C GLU A 282 12.00 -14.17 15.59
N LYS A 283 11.35 -13.04 15.28
CA LYS A 283 9.90 -12.88 15.43
C LYS A 283 9.14 -13.68 14.35
N GLN A 284 9.72 -13.88 13.17
CA GLN A 284 9.23 -14.83 12.16
C GLN A 284 9.51 -16.29 12.53
N GLU A 285 10.58 -16.61 13.25
CA GLU A 285 10.88 -17.97 13.73
C GLU A 285 10.01 -18.31 14.94
N ARG A 286 9.79 -17.37 15.86
CA ARG A 286 8.75 -17.46 16.90
C ARG A 286 7.37 -17.59 16.24
N ALA A 287 7.02 -16.73 15.28
CA ALA A 287 5.75 -16.87 14.55
C ALA A 287 5.66 -18.16 13.72
N LYS A 288 6.76 -18.74 13.21
CA LYS A 288 6.79 -20.07 12.56
C LYS A 288 6.70 -21.21 13.56
N ALA A 289 7.25 -21.07 14.76
CA ALA A 289 7.16 -22.05 15.84
C ALA A 289 5.78 -22.02 16.52
N ASP A 290 5.19 -20.84 16.67
CA ASP A 290 3.82 -20.66 17.15
C ASP A 290 2.82 -21.06 16.06
N ALA A 291 3.09 -20.79 14.78
CA ALA A 291 2.37 -21.38 13.66
C ALA A 291 2.71 -22.87 13.40
N SER A 292 3.74 -23.46 14.02
CA SER A 292 3.87 -24.92 14.06
C SER A 292 3.01 -25.52 15.18
N LYS A 293 2.67 -24.74 16.21
CA LYS A 293 1.67 -25.09 17.24
C LYS A 293 0.23 -24.82 16.78
N SER A 294 0.00 -23.81 15.94
CA SER A 294 -1.34 -23.41 15.44
C SER A 294 -1.57 -23.72 13.95
N GLY A 295 -0.63 -24.35 13.26
CA GLY A 295 -0.72 -24.62 11.82
C GLY A 295 -0.34 -23.40 10.96
N ALA A 296 0.61 -23.61 10.04
CA ALA A 296 1.09 -22.55 9.15
C ALA A 296 -0.07 -22.00 8.28
N PRO A 297 -0.10 -20.68 8.02
CA PRO A 297 -1.16 -20.08 7.22
C PRO A 297 -1.12 -20.63 5.79
N LYS A 298 -2.27 -21.11 5.31
CA LYS A 298 -2.44 -21.69 3.96
C LYS A 298 -3.21 -20.71 3.08
N MET A 299 -2.70 -20.44 1.90
CA MET A 299 -3.44 -19.74 0.85
C MET A 299 -4.37 -20.74 0.14
N ILE A 300 -5.64 -20.39 0.01
CA ILE A 300 -6.68 -21.15 -0.68
C ILE A 300 -7.14 -20.34 -1.88
N GLY A 301 -7.27 -21.00 -3.04
CA GLY A 301 -7.54 -20.33 -4.31
C GLY A 301 -6.34 -19.52 -4.83
N THR A 302 -6.61 -18.62 -5.77
CA THR A 302 -5.62 -17.70 -6.36
C THR A 302 -6.28 -16.35 -6.67
N GLY A 303 -5.49 -15.28 -6.70
CA GLY A 303 -5.95 -13.98 -7.18
C GLY A 303 -6.65 -13.06 -6.18
N TRP A 304 -7.52 -12.18 -6.71
CA TRP A 304 -8.46 -11.32 -5.98
C TRP A 304 -9.40 -12.12 -5.07
N THR A 305 -9.45 -13.46 -5.26
CA THR A 305 -10.16 -14.43 -4.43
C THR A 305 -9.25 -15.40 -3.70
N THR A 306 -7.98 -15.04 -3.45
CA THR A 306 -7.12 -15.76 -2.51
C THR A 306 -7.68 -15.57 -1.09
N ILE A 307 -7.84 -16.67 -0.38
CA ILE A 307 -8.22 -16.69 1.03
C ILE A 307 -7.01 -17.14 1.83
N VAL A 308 -6.57 -16.32 2.78
CA VAL A 308 -5.60 -16.73 3.79
C VAL A 308 -6.36 -17.43 4.90
N SER A 309 -6.00 -18.70 5.14
CA SER A 309 -6.53 -19.50 6.24
C SER A 309 -5.45 -19.78 7.29
N ALA A 310 -5.81 -19.75 8.56
CA ALA A 310 -4.91 -20.07 9.69
C ALA A 310 -5.71 -20.71 10.83
N LYS A 311 -5.03 -21.20 11.88
CA LYS A 311 -5.67 -21.43 13.18
C LYS A 311 -5.12 -20.44 14.19
N LEU A 312 -5.99 -19.91 15.04
CA LEU A 312 -5.60 -19.16 16.22
C LEU A 312 -4.85 -20.11 17.19
N PRO A 313 -3.81 -19.63 17.89
CA PRO A 313 -3.21 -20.40 18.96
C PRO A 313 -4.24 -20.62 20.09
N LYS A 314 -4.19 -21.78 20.74
CA LYS A 314 -4.92 -21.99 22.00
C LYS A 314 -4.24 -21.17 23.10
N THR A 315 -4.62 -19.90 23.22
CA THR A 315 -4.04 -18.97 24.20
C THR A 315 -4.69 -19.16 25.57
N ASP A 316 -3.88 -19.16 26.63
CA ASP A 316 -4.40 -19.19 27.99
C ASP A 316 -5.21 -17.92 28.30
N ALA A 317 -6.29 -18.06 29.08
CA ALA A 317 -7.18 -16.97 29.48
C ALA A 317 -6.54 -15.93 30.44
N ALA A 318 -5.21 -15.89 30.51
CA ALA A 318 -4.45 -14.82 31.14
C ALA A 318 -4.19 -13.66 30.16
N ASP A 319 -3.93 -13.94 28.87
CA ASP A 319 -3.46 -12.95 27.89
C ASP A 319 -4.52 -11.87 27.57
N SER A 320 -4.13 -10.60 27.78
CA SER A 320 -4.94 -9.41 27.50
C SER A 320 -5.25 -9.22 26.01
N GLN A 321 -4.33 -9.58 25.10
CA GLN A 321 -4.57 -9.48 23.65
C GLN A 321 -5.57 -10.54 23.20
N ALA A 322 -5.46 -11.77 23.71
CA ALA A 322 -6.43 -12.83 23.46
C ALA A 322 -7.84 -12.44 23.97
N LYS A 323 -7.94 -11.90 25.19
CA LYS A 323 -9.20 -11.37 25.74
C LYS A 323 -9.83 -10.30 24.86
N GLN A 324 -9.03 -9.34 24.38
CA GLN A 324 -9.54 -8.26 23.53
C GLN A 324 -10.01 -8.79 22.17
N LEU A 325 -9.28 -9.75 21.56
CA LEU A 325 -9.67 -10.37 20.29
C LEU A 325 -10.95 -11.21 20.43
N SER A 326 -11.07 -12.02 21.48
CA SER A 326 -12.29 -12.80 21.76
C SER A 326 -13.49 -11.89 22.07
N GLY A 327 -13.27 -10.80 22.81
CA GLY A 327 -14.30 -9.80 23.08
C GLY A 327 -14.83 -9.14 21.82
N LEU A 328 -13.95 -8.75 20.89
CA LEU A 328 -14.34 -8.22 19.58
C LEU A 328 -15.04 -9.27 18.71
N THR A 329 -14.57 -10.52 18.75
CA THR A 329 -15.17 -11.63 17.97
C THR A 329 -16.61 -11.91 18.41
N GLY A 330 -16.88 -11.91 19.72
CA GLY A 330 -18.24 -12.08 20.26
C GLY A 330 -19.22 -10.93 19.97
N MET A 331 -18.76 -9.82 19.38
CA MET A 331 -19.61 -8.72 18.90
C MET A 331 -19.96 -8.85 17.40
N LEU A 332 -19.37 -9.81 16.69
CA LEU A 332 -19.67 -10.10 15.29
C LEU A 332 -20.91 -11.01 15.16
N PRO A 333 -21.71 -10.89 14.08
CA PRO A 333 -22.79 -11.83 13.78
C PRO A 333 -22.35 -13.30 13.79
N GLU A 334 -23.07 -14.13 14.55
CA GLU A 334 -22.94 -15.59 14.49
C GLU A 334 -23.47 -16.11 13.15
N VAL A 335 -22.73 -17.02 12.53
CA VAL A 335 -23.05 -17.67 11.25
C VAL A 335 -22.72 -19.16 11.32
N SER A 336 -23.36 -19.97 10.48
CA SER A 336 -23.14 -21.42 10.48
C SER A 336 -23.29 -22.05 9.09
N GLY A 337 -22.76 -23.26 8.93
CA GLY A 337 -22.85 -24.05 7.70
C GLY A 337 -22.29 -25.46 7.89
N ALA A 338 -22.01 -26.16 6.79
CA ALA A 338 -21.43 -27.52 6.83
C ALA A 338 -20.06 -27.57 7.55
N TRP A 339 -19.35 -26.44 7.59
CA TRP A 339 -18.06 -26.25 8.26
C TRP A 339 -18.15 -26.03 9.78
N GLY A 340 -19.36 -25.93 10.34
CA GLY A 340 -19.62 -25.69 11.78
C GLY A 340 -20.28 -24.34 12.06
N LYS A 341 -19.90 -23.73 13.19
CA LYS A 341 -20.34 -22.42 13.67
C LYS A 341 -19.15 -21.45 13.79
N GLY A 342 -19.44 -20.16 13.72
CA GLY A 342 -18.45 -19.11 13.86
C GLY A 342 -19.05 -17.70 13.78
N HIS A 343 -18.16 -16.73 13.71
CA HIS A 343 -18.45 -15.30 13.68
C HIS A 343 -17.94 -14.68 12.37
N LEU A 344 -18.80 -13.89 11.70
CA LEU A 344 -18.48 -13.22 10.44
C LEU A 344 -18.26 -11.71 10.64
N PHE A 345 -17.13 -11.23 10.16
CA PHE A 345 -16.93 -9.84 9.78
C PHE A 345 -17.04 -9.70 8.26
N ALA A 346 -17.89 -8.79 7.78
CA ALA A 346 -18.00 -8.43 6.37
C ALA A 346 -17.82 -6.91 6.23
N GLY A 347 -16.73 -6.49 5.59
CA GLY A 347 -16.42 -5.09 5.30
C GLY A 347 -16.49 -4.78 3.81
N THR A 348 -16.30 -3.51 3.44
CA THR A 348 -16.50 -3.02 2.07
C THR A 348 -15.58 -3.67 1.03
N LEU A 349 -14.35 -4.06 1.38
CA LEU A 349 -13.38 -4.69 0.48
C LEU A 349 -12.96 -6.12 0.85
N PHE A 350 -13.31 -6.61 2.05
CA PHE A 350 -12.86 -7.91 2.54
C PHE A 350 -13.80 -8.49 3.58
N SER A 351 -13.79 -9.82 3.70
CA SER A 351 -14.49 -10.57 4.74
C SER A 351 -13.49 -11.33 5.61
N VAL A 352 -13.85 -11.58 6.87
CA VAL A 352 -13.12 -12.46 7.79
C VAL A 352 -14.13 -13.36 8.51
N LEU A 353 -13.87 -14.66 8.50
CA LEU A 353 -14.63 -15.67 9.23
C LEU A 353 -13.74 -16.25 10.34
N VAL A 354 -14.22 -16.22 11.58
CA VAL A 354 -13.59 -16.88 12.73
C VAL A 354 -14.50 -18.03 13.16
N THR A 355 -14.03 -19.27 13.06
CA THR A 355 -14.81 -20.46 13.41
C THR A 355 -14.63 -20.85 14.88
N ASP A 356 -15.64 -21.49 15.47
CA ASP A 356 -15.63 -21.93 16.88
C ASP A 356 -14.52 -22.95 17.16
N ASP A 357 -14.11 -23.72 16.15
CA ASP A 357 -12.96 -24.64 16.28
C ASP A 357 -11.59 -23.91 16.30
N GLY A 358 -11.58 -22.60 16.06
CA GLY A 358 -10.40 -21.73 16.07
C GLY A 358 -9.72 -21.50 14.72
N ARG A 359 -10.27 -21.97 13.58
CA ARG A 359 -9.80 -21.55 12.25
C ARG A 359 -10.24 -20.12 11.94
N VAL A 360 -9.40 -19.37 11.21
CA VAL A 360 -9.69 -18.05 10.67
C VAL A 360 -9.48 -18.08 9.16
N PHE A 361 -10.41 -17.49 8.41
CA PHE A 361 -10.34 -17.35 6.96
C PHE A 361 -10.55 -15.87 6.60
N ALA A 362 -9.63 -15.26 5.85
CA ALA A 362 -9.69 -13.86 5.46
C ALA A 362 -9.34 -13.66 3.99
N GLY A 363 -10.06 -12.77 3.30
CA GLY A 363 -9.76 -12.45 1.91
C GLY A 363 -10.64 -11.34 1.35
N ALA A 364 -10.28 -10.80 0.19
CA ALA A 364 -11.06 -9.81 -0.56
C ALA A 364 -12.28 -10.43 -1.26
N VAL A 365 -13.06 -11.24 -0.52
CA VAL A 365 -14.08 -12.15 -1.04
C VAL A 365 -15.41 -12.05 -0.30
N THR A 366 -16.49 -12.49 -0.94
CA THR A 366 -17.81 -12.58 -0.29
C THR A 366 -17.83 -13.66 0.81
N PRO A 367 -18.73 -13.58 1.79
CA PRO A 367 -18.82 -14.56 2.88
C PRO A 367 -18.98 -16.00 2.40
N GLU A 368 -19.69 -16.23 1.29
CA GLU A 368 -19.94 -17.56 0.73
C GLU A 368 -18.65 -18.23 0.25
N LYS A 369 -17.67 -17.46 -0.26
CA LYS A 369 -16.34 -17.97 -0.59
C LYS A 369 -15.56 -18.39 0.65
N LEU A 370 -15.72 -17.69 1.78
CA LEU A 370 -15.14 -18.12 3.06
C LEU A 370 -15.80 -19.40 3.58
N TYR A 371 -17.13 -19.52 3.47
CA TYR A 371 -17.85 -20.76 3.83
C TYR A 371 -17.43 -21.95 2.96
N GLN A 372 -17.21 -21.74 1.66
CA GLN A 372 -16.69 -22.75 0.73
C GLN A 372 -15.24 -23.16 1.05
N ALA A 373 -14.42 -22.24 1.55
CA ALA A 373 -13.03 -22.54 1.97
C ALA A 373 -12.93 -23.15 3.38
N ALA A 374 -14.00 -23.06 4.18
CA ALA A 374 -14.08 -23.62 5.52
C ALA A 374 -14.70 -25.03 5.57
N ALA A 375 -15.42 -25.46 4.53
CA ALA A 375 -16.04 -26.78 4.41
C ALA A 375 -15.03 -27.86 3.98
#